data_AF-A0A7L0ZBZ1-F1
#
_entry.id   AF-A0A7L0ZBZ1-F1
#
_cell.length_a   1.000
_cell.length_b   1.000
_cell.length_c   1.000
_cell.angle_alpha   90.00
_cell.angle_beta   90.00
_cell.angle_gamma   90.00
#
_symmetry.space_group_name_H-M   'P 1'
#
loop_
_entity.id
_entity.type
_entity.pdbx_description
1 polymer ?
#
loop_
_entity_poly.entity_id
_entity_poly.type
_entity_poly.pdbx_seq_one_letter_code
_entity_poly.pdbx_strand_id
1 'polypeptide(L)'
;MAKSLVVALGLWALGGLLGLHHLYLGRDRHALLWILTLGGFGAGWLWDLWHLPGWVATANGPPRPPQSGAVPTLSPLRVAGELLGGAYFGLVAALGVPWVPPPLAVALGVLLVASVGDQGTNRPRVLVSAFLSSLLFQGGLLPTSLATTAVAAWHRRFEPPRDPPPPLSARLCHLGLGVAAFGAPLAWGGISRALGVV
;
A
#
# COMPACT_ATOMS: atom_id res chain seq x y z
N MET A 1 17.37 8.64 17.61
CA MET A 1 18.40 9.01 16.61
C MET A 1 17.75 9.84 15.52
N ALA A 2 18.32 11.01 15.23
CA ALA A 2 17.88 11.82 14.09
C ALA A 2 18.20 11.11 12.77
N LYS A 3 17.26 11.16 11.84
CA LYS A 3 17.37 10.66 10.46
C LYS A 3 18.06 11.71 9.60
N SER A 4 19.02 11.27 8.78
CA SER A 4 19.75 12.14 7.86
C SER A 4 19.07 12.16 6.49
N LEU A 5 18.92 13.36 5.93
CA LEU A 5 18.42 13.55 4.58
C LEU A 5 19.37 12.95 3.53
N VAL A 6 20.68 13.06 3.75
CA VAL A 6 21.70 12.51 2.83
C VAL A 6 21.58 10.99 2.75
N VAL A 7 21.38 10.33 3.89
CA VAL A 7 21.16 8.87 3.93
C VAL A 7 19.86 8.52 3.22
N ALA A 8 18.78 9.27 3.46
CA ALA A 8 17.51 9.03 2.79
C ALA A 8 17.62 9.19 1.26
N LEU A 9 18.36 10.20 0.77
CA LEU A 9 18.62 10.42 -0.65
C LEU A 9 19.48 9.30 -1.25
N GLY A 10 20.52 8.85 -0.56
CA GLY A 10 21.34 7.72 -1.00
C GLY A 10 20.52 6.43 -1.14
N LEU A 11 19.63 6.16 -0.18
CA LEU A 11 18.71 5.02 -0.24
C LEU A 11 17.68 5.16 -1.36
N TRP A 12 17.21 6.39 -1.63
CA TRP A 12 16.32 6.68 -2.76
C TRP A 12 17.02 6.46 -4.12
N ALA A 13 18.30 6.82 -4.25
CA ALA A 13 19.03 6.63 -5.50
C ALA A 13 19.36 5.16 -5.77
N LEU A 14 19.81 4.41 -4.75
CA LEU A 14 20.24 3.02 -4.92
C LEU A 14 19.11 1.99 -4.82
N GLY A 15 18.09 2.28 -4.02
CA GLY A 15 17.01 1.36 -3.68
C GLY A 15 15.63 2.01 -3.70
N GLY A 16 15.49 3.15 -4.39
CA GLY A 16 14.25 3.92 -4.43
C GLY A 16 13.08 3.14 -5.00
N LEU A 17 13.27 2.38 -6.07
CA LEU A 17 12.22 1.52 -6.66
C LEU A 17 11.78 0.40 -5.70
N LEU A 18 12.66 -0.02 -4.79
CA LEU A 18 12.37 -1.00 -3.74
C LEU A 18 11.83 -0.33 -2.45
N GLY A 19 11.68 0.99 -2.41
CA GLY A 19 11.15 1.71 -1.25
C GLY A 19 12.08 1.73 -0.02
N LEU A 20 13.39 1.59 -0.22
CA LEU A 20 14.37 1.47 0.88
C LEU A 20 14.42 2.73 1.76
N HIS A 21 14.24 3.91 1.16
CA HIS A 21 14.13 5.19 1.88
C HIS A 21 12.86 5.26 2.74
N HIS A 22 11.74 4.67 2.31
CA HIS A 22 10.51 4.59 3.11
C HIS A 22 10.71 3.70 4.34
N LEU A 23 11.44 2.59 4.20
CA LEU A 23 11.81 1.72 5.32
C LEU A 23 12.71 2.45 6.33
N TYR A 24 13.69 3.23 5.86
CA TYR A 24 14.54 4.04 6.73
C TYR A 24 13.75 5.07 7.56
N LEU A 25 12.71 5.66 6.96
CA LEU A 25 11.83 6.66 7.56
C LEU A 25 10.71 6.09 8.44
N GLY A 26 10.59 4.76 8.60
CA GLY A 26 9.55 4.16 9.43
C GLY A 26 8.22 3.87 8.71
N ARG A 27 8.18 4.03 7.37
CA ARG A 27 6.95 3.98 6.57
C ARG A 27 6.79 2.61 5.87
N ASP A 28 6.69 1.55 6.66
CA ASP A 28 6.72 0.15 6.17
C ASP A 28 5.66 -0.18 5.11
N ARG A 29 4.43 0.30 5.29
CA ARG A 29 3.34 0.09 4.33
C ARG A 29 3.60 0.76 2.98
N HIS A 30 4.29 1.91 3.02
CA HIS A 30 4.70 2.64 1.83
C HIS A 30 5.83 1.92 1.10
N ALA A 31 6.81 1.39 1.85
CA ALA A 31 7.86 0.54 1.31
C ALA A 31 7.29 -0.72 0.65
N LEU A 32 6.33 -1.39 1.30
CA LEU A 32 5.64 -2.55 0.72
C LEU A 32 4.95 -2.19 -0.59
N LEU A 33 4.18 -1.09 -0.63
CA LEU A 33 3.55 -0.62 -1.86
C LEU A 33 4.56 -0.39 -2.98
N TRP A 34 5.72 0.21 -2.68
CA TRP A 34 6.78 0.45 -3.65
C TRP A 34 7.34 -0.85 -4.21
N ILE A 35 7.64 -1.84 -3.37
CA ILE A 35 8.16 -3.14 -3.82
C ILE A 35 7.15 -3.84 -4.74
N LEU A 36 5.87 -3.82 -4.39
CA LEU A 36 4.82 -4.52 -5.15
C LEU A 36 4.44 -3.81 -6.47
N THR A 37 4.83 -2.53 -6.63
CA THR A 37 4.52 -1.71 -7.81
C THR A 37 5.76 -1.24 -8.56
N LEU A 38 6.96 -1.70 -8.16
CA LEU A 38 8.25 -1.25 -8.68
C LEU A 38 8.39 0.28 -8.64
N GLY A 39 8.21 0.85 -7.45
CA GLY A 39 8.32 2.30 -7.21
C GLY A 39 7.12 3.12 -7.70
N GLY A 40 5.92 2.56 -7.63
CA GLY A 40 4.71 3.21 -8.15
C GLY A 40 4.76 3.35 -9.68
N PHE A 41 5.17 2.28 -10.37
CA PHE A 41 5.42 2.24 -11.82
C PHE A 41 6.49 3.24 -12.29
N GLY A 42 7.50 3.48 -11.45
CA GLY A 42 8.56 4.46 -11.69
C GLY A 42 8.15 5.92 -11.45
N ALA A 43 6.91 6.32 -11.76
CA ALA A 43 6.46 7.70 -11.54
C ALA A 43 6.45 8.09 -10.05
N GLY A 44 6.03 7.17 -9.17
CA GLY A 44 6.06 7.38 -7.71
C GLY A 44 7.48 7.60 -7.18
N TRP A 45 8.46 6.88 -7.74
CA TRP A 45 9.87 7.05 -7.40
C TRP A 45 10.40 8.45 -7.72
N LEU A 46 10.04 9.06 -8.86
CA LEU A 46 10.41 10.45 -9.14
C LEU A 46 9.68 11.42 -8.18
N TRP A 47 8.40 11.19 -7.93
CA TRP A 47 7.57 12.05 -7.07
C TRP A 47 8.08 12.14 -5.62
N ASP A 48 8.68 11.05 -5.13
CA ASP A 48 9.26 10.97 -3.79
C ASP A 48 10.35 12.02 -3.54
N LEU A 49 11.08 12.45 -4.58
CA LEU A 49 12.19 13.38 -4.43
C LEU A 49 11.74 14.72 -3.83
N TRP A 50 10.57 15.23 -4.24
CA TRP A 50 10.01 16.47 -3.70
C TRP A 50 9.50 16.34 -2.27
N HIS A 51 9.09 15.13 -1.86
CA HIS A 51 8.46 14.88 -0.55
C HIS A 51 9.45 14.42 0.53
N LEU A 52 10.61 13.91 0.11
CA LEU A 52 11.61 13.35 0.99
C LEU A 52 12.06 14.29 2.12
N PRO A 53 12.35 15.59 1.88
CA PRO A 53 12.73 16.51 2.96
C PRO A 53 11.63 16.66 4.03
N GLY A 54 10.37 16.70 3.61
CA GLY A 54 9.22 16.79 4.52
C GLY A 54 9.05 15.54 5.37
N TRP A 55 9.32 14.36 4.82
CA TRP A 55 9.27 13.10 5.60
C TRP A 55 10.43 12.96 6.57
N VAL A 56 11.63 13.40 6.22
CA VAL A 56 12.77 13.44 7.15
C VAL A 56 12.47 14.40 8.31
N ALA A 57 11.94 15.58 8.02
CA ALA A 57 11.52 16.53 9.04
C ALA A 57 10.44 15.93 9.96
N THR A 58 9.45 15.23 9.39
CA THR A 58 8.40 14.55 10.16
C THR A 58 8.97 13.42 11.04
N ALA A 59 9.93 12.64 10.54
CA ALA A 59 10.57 11.56 11.28
C ALA A 59 11.47 12.05 12.43
N ASN A 60 11.98 13.28 12.33
CA ASN A 60 12.81 13.92 13.35
C ASN A 60 12.01 14.80 14.31
N GLY A 61 10.79 15.19 13.93
CA GLY A 61 9.91 16.02 14.74
C GLY A 61 9.35 15.29 15.96
N PRO A 62 8.74 16.04 16.90
CA PRO A 62 8.09 15.43 18.06
C PRO A 62 6.95 14.50 17.62
N PRO A 63 6.63 13.46 18.42
CA PRO A 63 5.44 12.65 18.19
C PRO A 63 4.21 13.54 18.02
N ARG A 64 3.43 13.33 16.95
CA ARG A 64 2.18 14.06 16.80
C ARG A 64 1.24 13.68 17.95
N PRO A 65 0.52 14.66 18.53
CA PRO A 65 -0.49 14.37 19.53
C PRO A 65 -1.56 13.43 18.93
N PRO A 66 -2.22 12.61 19.76
CA PRO A 66 -3.32 11.76 19.31
C PRO A 66 -4.41 12.62 18.67
N GLN A 67 -4.65 12.43 17.37
CA GLN A 67 -5.67 13.16 16.62
C GLN A 67 -7.05 12.49 16.77
N SER A 68 -7.47 12.27 18.01
CA SER A 68 -8.73 11.60 18.34
C SER A 68 -9.93 12.38 17.79
N GLY A 69 -10.58 11.85 16.76
CA GLY A 69 -11.77 12.43 16.14
C GLY A 69 -11.52 13.37 14.94
N ALA A 70 -10.26 13.74 14.65
CA ALA A 70 -9.95 14.49 13.43
C ALA A 70 -9.99 13.56 12.20
N VAL A 71 -10.63 14.00 11.13
CA VAL A 71 -10.69 13.27 9.86
C VAL A 71 -9.62 13.83 8.92
N PRO A 72 -8.75 13.00 8.31
CA PRO A 72 -7.75 13.48 7.37
C PRO A 72 -8.40 14.17 6.17
N THR A 73 -7.70 15.16 5.61
CA THR A 73 -8.13 15.85 4.38
C THR A 73 -8.16 14.89 3.20
N LEU A 74 -9.18 14.99 2.35
CA LEU A 74 -9.24 14.24 1.09
C LEU A 74 -8.16 14.76 0.14
N SER A 75 -7.18 13.91 -0.16
CA SER A 75 -6.19 14.19 -1.20
C SER A 75 -6.60 13.48 -2.48
N PRO A 76 -6.81 14.20 -3.59
CA PRO A 76 -7.14 13.58 -4.88
C PRO A 76 -6.09 12.56 -5.32
N LEU A 77 -4.81 12.83 -5.06
CA LEU A 77 -3.70 11.91 -5.36
C LEU A 77 -3.82 10.60 -4.59
N ARG A 78 -4.28 10.65 -3.34
CA ARG A 78 -4.52 9.44 -2.54
C ARG A 78 -5.71 8.66 -3.07
N VAL A 79 -6.82 9.33 -3.37
CA VAL A 79 -8.02 8.67 -3.92
C VAL A 79 -7.70 8.02 -5.26
N ALA A 80 -6.96 8.71 -6.13
CA ALA A 80 -6.47 8.17 -7.39
C ALA A 80 -5.54 6.97 -7.16
N GLY A 81 -4.60 7.08 -6.22
CA GLY A 81 -3.72 5.98 -5.83
C GLY A 81 -4.49 4.77 -5.30
N GLU A 82 -5.52 4.96 -4.47
CA GLU A 82 -6.38 3.89 -3.96
C GLU A 82 -7.13 3.21 -5.10
N LEU A 83 -7.73 3.99 -6.01
CA LEU A 83 -8.45 3.47 -7.17
C LEU A 83 -7.52 2.70 -8.11
N LEU A 84 -6.38 3.28 -8.47
CA LEU A 84 -5.40 2.63 -9.35
C LEU A 84 -4.76 1.41 -8.68
N GLY A 85 -4.47 1.50 -7.38
CA GLY A 85 -3.93 0.39 -6.59
C GLY A 85 -4.92 -0.77 -6.50
N GLY A 86 -6.19 -0.50 -6.21
CA GLY A 86 -7.24 -1.52 -6.22
C GLY A 86 -7.37 -2.20 -7.59
N ALA A 87 -7.50 -1.42 -8.66
CA ALA A 87 -7.59 -1.95 -10.02
C ALA A 87 -6.35 -2.78 -10.41
N TYR A 88 -5.15 -2.31 -10.08
CA TYR A 88 -3.89 -3.02 -10.35
C TYR A 88 -3.85 -4.39 -9.66
N PHE A 89 -4.10 -4.44 -8.35
CA PHE A 89 -4.07 -5.70 -7.61
C PHE A 89 -5.15 -6.67 -8.10
N GLY A 90 -6.36 -6.15 -8.40
CA GLY A 90 -7.43 -6.93 -8.99
C GLY A 90 -7.05 -7.54 -10.35
N LEU A 91 -6.43 -6.75 -11.23
CA LEU A 91 -5.97 -7.20 -12.53
C LEU A 91 -4.86 -8.24 -12.41
N VAL A 92 -3.89 -8.01 -11.53
CA VAL A 92 -2.79 -8.94 -11.27
C VAL A 92 -3.32 -10.28 -10.74
N ALA A 93 -4.32 -10.28 -9.86
CA ALA A 93 -4.95 -11.52 -9.42
C ALA A 93 -5.71 -12.23 -10.55
N ALA A 94 -6.52 -11.51 -11.32
CA ALA A 94 -7.28 -12.08 -12.43
C ALA A 94 -6.38 -12.70 -13.51
N LEU A 95 -5.25 -12.06 -13.80
CA LEU A 95 -4.31 -12.54 -14.80
C LEU A 95 -3.32 -13.55 -14.25
N GLY A 96 -2.86 -13.40 -13.01
CA GLY A 96 -1.73 -14.16 -12.47
C GLY A 96 -2.11 -15.28 -11.52
N VAL A 97 -3.27 -15.22 -10.87
CA VAL A 97 -3.61 -16.07 -9.72
C VAL A 97 -5.11 -16.46 -9.73
N PRO A 98 -5.53 -17.45 -10.54
CA PRO A 98 -6.95 -17.72 -10.79
C PRO A 98 -7.75 -18.15 -9.54
N TRP A 99 -7.08 -18.61 -8.49
CA TRP A 99 -7.70 -19.04 -7.23
C TRP A 99 -7.90 -17.91 -6.22
N VAL A 100 -7.34 -16.72 -6.45
CA VAL A 100 -7.58 -15.55 -5.60
C VAL A 100 -8.83 -14.81 -6.13
N PRO A 101 -9.88 -14.64 -5.32
CA PRO A 101 -11.04 -13.88 -5.73
C PRO A 101 -10.65 -12.43 -6.08
N PRO A 102 -10.94 -11.95 -7.30
CA PRO A 102 -10.64 -10.57 -7.70
C PRO A 102 -11.07 -9.47 -6.72
N PRO A 103 -12.27 -9.50 -6.10
CA PRO A 103 -12.65 -8.47 -5.11
C PRO A 103 -11.73 -8.42 -3.90
N LEU A 104 -11.21 -9.56 -3.46
CA LEU A 104 -10.28 -9.62 -2.34
C LEU A 104 -8.98 -8.90 -2.69
N ALA A 105 -8.44 -9.17 -3.88
CA ALA A 105 -7.23 -8.52 -4.36
C ALA A 105 -7.42 -7.00 -4.52
N VAL A 106 -8.55 -6.56 -5.08
CA VAL A 106 -8.92 -5.13 -5.18
C VAL A 106 -8.96 -4.49 -3.79
N ALA A 107 -9.66 -5.12 -2.83
CA ALA A 107 -9.77 -4.60 -1.47
C ALA A 107 -8.41 -4.47 -0.78
N LEU A 108 -7.52 -5.46 -0.97
CA LEU A 108 -6.16 -5.42 -0.42
C LEU A 108 -5.32 -4.30 -1.04
N GLY A 109 -5.44 -4.08 -2.35
CA GLY A 109 -4.80 -2.95 -3.04
C GLY A 109 -5.25 -1.60 -2.48
N VAL A 110 -6.57 -1.39 -2.35
CA VAL A 110 -7.13 -0.18 -1.75
C VAL A 110 -6.68 -0.01 -0.30
N LEU A 111 -6.73 -1.07 0.51
CA LEU A 111 -6.31 -1.00 1.92
C LEU A 111 -4.82 -0.69 2.06
N LEU A 112 -3.97 -1.24 1.18
CA LEU A 112 -2.55 -0.97 1.18
C LEU A 112 -2.28 0.51 0.93
N VAL A 113 -2.89 1.10 -0.11
CA VAL A 113 -2.72 2.52 -0.42
C VAL A 113 -3.36 3.43 0.62
N ALA A 114 -4.58 3.11 1.07
CA ALA A 114 -5.28 3.86 2.13
C ALA A 114 -4.52 3.87 3.46
N SER A 115 -3.67 2.86 3.68
CA SER A 115 -2.89 2.71 4.91
C SER A 115 -1.48 3.32 4.85
N VAL A 116 -1.12 4.00 3.75
CA VAL A 116 0.16 4.71 3.61
C VAL A 116 0.25 5.87 4.60
N GLY A 117 1.39 6.00 5.28
CA GLY A 117 1.63 7.09 6.23
C GLY A 117 0.92 6.91 7.57
N ASP A 118 0.35 8.00 8.10
CA ASP A 118 -0.37 8.07 9.37
C ASP A 118 -1.90 7.90 9.21
N GLN A 119 -2.35 7.52 8.01
CA GLN A 119 -3.75 7.33 7.70
C GLN A 119 -4.12 5.85 7.63
N GLY A 120 -5.39 5.57 7.84
CA GLY A 120 -5.99 4.26 7.67
C GLY A 120 -7.48 4.37 7.40
N THR A 121 -8.09 3.22 7.11
CA THR A 121 -9.53 3.12 6.90
C THR A 121 -10.10 1.88 7.57
N ASN A 122 -11.41 1.76 7.62
CA ASN A 122 -12.10 0.65 8.29
C ASN A 122 -12.01 -0.62 7.43
N ARG A 123 -11.07 -1.51 7.78
CA ARG A 123 -10.74 -2.73 7.03
C ARG A 123 -11.96 -3.60 6.70
N PRO A 124 -12.81 -4.02 7.66
CA PRO A 124 -13.97 -4.84 7.34
C PRO A 124 -14.96 -4.14 6.42
N ARG A 125 -15.14 -2.81 6.53
CA ARG A 125 -16.06 -2.08 5.63
C ARG A 125 -15.58 -2.06 4.18
N VAL A 126 -14.28 -1.91 3.96
CA VAL A 126 -13.68 -1.98 2.62
C VAL A 126 -13.77 -3.39 2.04
N LEU A 127 -13.57 -4.43 2.85
CA LEU A 127 -13.72 -5.82 2.40
C LEU A 127 -15.18 -6.14 2.03
N VAL A 128 -16.13 -5.72 2.87
CA VAL A 128 -17.57 -5.89 2.59
C VAL A 128 -17.98 -5.13 1.33
N SER A 129 -17.52 -3.90 1.14
CA SER A 129 -17.86 -3.14 -0.08
C SER A 129 -17.28 -3.77 -1.34
N ALA A 130 -16.08 -4.35 -1.26
CA ALA A 130 -15.48 -5.08 -2.37
C ALA A 130 -16.31 -6.31 -2.75
N PHE A 131 -16.70 -7.10 -1.75
CA PHE A 131 -17.52 -8.29 -1.95
C PHE A 131 -18.89 -7.95 -2.54
N LEU A 132 -19.60 -6.98 -1.94
CA LEU A 132 -20.93 -6.56 -2.41
C LEU A 132 -20.87 -5.95 -3.82
N SER A 133 -19.88 -5.10 -4.10
CA SER A 133 -19.71 -4.51 -5.44
C SER A 133 -19.42 -5.60 -6.48
N SER A 134 -18.56 -6.57 -6.16
CA SER A 134 -18.29 -7.68 -7.07
C SER A 134 -19.52 -8.54 -7.33
N LEU A 135 -20.43 -8.71 -6.36
CA LEU A 135 -21.70 -9.41 -6.61
C LEU A 135 -22.60 -8.62 -7.56
N LEU A 136 -22.72 -7.30 -7.33
CA LEU A 136 -23.57 -6.41 -8.14
C LEU A 136 -23.09 -6.27 -9.58
N PHE A 137 -21.78 -6.23 -9.78
CA PHE A 137 -21.14 -6.01 -11.08
C PHE A 137 -20.47 -7.27 -11.64
N GLN A 138 -20.88 -8.46 -11.20
CA GLN A 138 -20.42 -9.76 -11.73
C GLN A 138 -18.88 -9.90 -11.79
N GLY A 139 -18.17 -9.40 -10.79
CA GLY A 139 -16.71 -9.46 -10.72
C GLY A 139 -15.98 -8.31 -11.43
N GLY A 140 -16.68 -7.26 -11.87
CA GLY A 140 -16.09 -6.09 -12.50
C GLY A 140 -15.04 -5.40 -11.61
N LEU A 141 -13.78 -5.36 -12.06
CA LEU A 141 -12.64 -4.81 -11.31
C LEU A 141 -12.79 -3.31 -11.05
N LEU A 142 -13.13 -2.53 -12.07
CA LEU A 142 -13.24 -1.07 -11.97
C LEU A 142 -14.40 -0.61 -11.07
N PRO A 143 -15.65 -1.13 -11.21
CA PRO A 143 -16.73 -0.80 -10.28
C PRO A 143 -16.41 -1.19 -8.84
N THR A 144 -15.79 -2.36 -8.65
CA THR A 144 -15.35 -2.83 -7.33
C THR A 144 -14.31 -1.91 -6.73
N SER A 145 -13.30 -1.52 -7.52
CA SER A 145 -12.27 -0.59 -7.06
C SER A 145 -12.83 0.79 -6.73
N LEU A 146 -13.75 1.31 -7.54
CA LEU A 146 -14.41 2.59 -7.29
C LEU A 146 -15.23 2.55 -5.98
N ALA A 147 -16.06 1.52 -5.80
CA ALA A 147 -16.87 1.35 -4.61
C ALA A 147 -16.01 1.22 -3.34
N THR A 148 -14.95 0.42 -3.41
CA THR A 148 -14.02 0.24 -2.29
C THR A 148 -13.25 1.51 -1.95
N THR A 149 -12.77 2.25 -2.95
CA THR A 149 -12.15 3.58 -2.75
C THR A 149 -13.12 4.57 -2.14
N ALA A 150 -14.39 4.61 -2.58
CA ALA A 150 -15.40 5.50 -2.00
C ALA A 150 -15.65 5.19 -0.51
N VAL A 151 -15.78 3.90 -0.16
CA VAL A 151 -15.92 3.46 1.24
C VAL A 151 -14.66 3.74 2.05
N ALA A 152 -13.48 3.53 1.47
CA ALA A 152 -12.20 3.81 2.11
C ALA A 152 -12.07 5.31 2.44
N ALA A 153 -12.41 6.16 1.48
CA ALA A 153 -12.43 7.62 1.63
C ALA A 153 -13.45 8.08 2.66
N TRP A 154 -14.65 7.48 2.71
CA TRP A 154 -15.68 7.83 3.70
C TRP A 154 -15.28 7.46 5.14
N HIS A 155 -14.59 6.34 5.32
CA HIS A 155 -14.17 5.85 6.64
C HIS A 155 -12.69 6.09 6.98
N ARG A 156 -12.09 7.10 6.35
CA ARG A 156 -10.72 7.53 6.60
C ARG A 156 -10.52 8.03 8.03
N ARG A 157 -9.42 7.65 8.66
CA ARG A 157 -9.03 8.04 10.02
C ARG A 157 -7.51 8.12 10.14
N PHE A 158 -7.03 8.83 11.15
CA PHE A 158 -5.64 8.73 11.56
C PHE A 158 -5.40 7.42 12.32
N GLU A 159 -4.28 6.76 12.04
CA GLU A 159 -3.83 5.61 12.80
C GLU A 159 -2.87 6.12 13.89
N PRO A 160 -3.06 5.71 15.16
CA PRO A 160 -2.17 6.12 16.23
C PRO A 160 -0.73 5.63 15.97
N PRO A 161 0.28 6.40 16.40
CA PRO A 161 1.67 5.92 16.41
C PRO A 161 1.79 4.62 17.20
N ARG A 162 2.69 3.74 16.77
CA ARG A 162 3.02 2.52 17.52
C ARG A 162 3.96 2.86 18.66
N ASP A 163 3.56 2.55 19.90
CA ASP A 163 4.36 2.75 21.10
C ASP A 163 4.39 1.46 21.94
N PRO A 164 5.56 0.80 22.15
CA PRO A 164 6.86 1.15 21.60
C PRO A 164 6.97 0.87 20.08
N PRO A 165 7.88 1.55 19.36
CA PRO A 165 8.11 1.27 17.94
C PRO A 165 8.64 -0.15 17.75
N PRO A 166 8.15 -0.91 16.74
CA PRO A 166 8.59 -2.28 16.53
C PRO A 166 10.07 -2.32 16.11
N PRO A 167 10.81 -3.38 16.51
CA PRO A 167 12.20 -3.54 16.11
C PRO A 167 12.31 -3.70 14.59
N LEU A 168 13.48 -3.35 14.04
CA LEU A 168 13.76 -3.43 12.60
C LEU A 168 13.48 -4.84 12.04
N SER A 169 13.86 -5.89 12.77
CA SER A 169 13.66 -7.28 12.36
C SER A 169 12.19 -7.64 12.18
N ALA A 170 11.31 -7.21 13.11
CA ALA A 170 9.87 -7.44 13.00
C ALA A 170 9.28 -6.69 11.80
N ARG A 171 9.73 -5.45 11.56
CA ARG A 171 9.31 -4.64 10.40
C ARG A 171 9.71 -5.30 9.08
N LEU A 172 10.96 -5.78 9.00
CA LEU A 172 11.48 -6.53 7.85
C LEU A 172 10.74 -7.84 7.65
N CYS A 173 10.43 -8.56 8.73
CA CYS A 173 9.65 -9.80 8.68
C CYS A 173 8.25 -9.54 8.13
N HIS A 174 7.53 -8.53 8.63
CA HIS A 174 6.21 -8.16 8.12
C HIS A 174 6.25 -7.75 6.66
N LEU A 175 7.27 -6.99 6.26
CA LEU A 175 7.45 -6.58 4.87
C LEU A 175 7.77 -7.79 3.97
N GLY A 176 8.65 -8.69 4.41
CA GLY A 176 8.96 -9.94 3.71
C GLY A 176 7.75 -10.86 3.57
N LEU A 177 6.94 -11.00 4.62
CA LEU A 177 5.66 -11.73 4.57
C LEU A 177 4.69 -11.10 3.57
N GLY A 178 4.60 -9.77 3.53
CA GLY A 178 3.77 -9.06 2.53
C GLY A 178 4.25 -9.29 1.09
N VAL A 179 5.57 -9.24 0.86
CA VAL A 179 6.16 -9.53 -0.45
C VAL A 179 5.95 -10.99 -0.85
N ALA A 180 6.15 -11.93 0.06
CA ALA A 180 5.92 -13.36 -0.19
C ALA A 180 4.44 -13.66 -0.46
N ALA A 181 3.52 -13.06 0.30
CA ALA A 181 2.07 -13.24 0.12
C ALA A 181 1.59 -12.76 -1.25
N PHE A 182 2.25 -11.75 -1.84
CA PHE A 182 1.93 -11.29 -3.19
C PHE A 182 2.69 -12.06 -4.28
N GLY A 183 3.99 -12.28 -4.08
CA GLY A 183 4.88 -12.86 -5.09
C GLY A 183 4.77 -14.37 -5.26
N ALA A 184 4.57 -15.13 -4.19
CA ALA A 184 4.52 -16.60 -4.28
C ALA A 184 3.31 -17.11 -5.11
N PRO A 185 2.09 -16.57 -4.95
CA PRO A 185 0.96 -16.92 -5.80
C PRO A 185 1.20 -16.62 -7.29
N LEU A 186 1.85 -15.49 -7.58
CA LEU A 186 2.16 -15.06 -8.95
C LEU A 186 3.23 -15.94 -9.59
N ALA A 187 4.29 -16.24 -8.85
CA ALA A 187 5.34 -17.15 -9.31
C ALA A 187 4.75 -18.54 -9.60
N TRP A 188 3.91 -19.05 -8.70
CA TRP A 188 3.22 -20.32 -8.91
C TRP A 188 2.31 -20.30 -10.14
N GLY A 189 1.46 -19.29 -10.28
CA GLY A 189 0.56 -19.16 -11.44
C GLY A 189 1.30 -18.98 -12.78
N GLY A 190 2.48 -18.36 -12.76
CA GLY A 190 3.37 -18.28 -13.93
C GLY A 190 3.97 -19.63 -14.28
N ILE A 191 4.51 -20.34 -13.29
CA ILE A 191 5.10 -21.68 -13.46
C ILE A 191 4.04 -22.69 -13.92
N SER A 192 2.85 -22.69 -13.32
CA SER A 192 1.78 -23.62 -13.67
C SER A 192 1.32 -23.46 -15.12
N ARG A 193 1.28 -22.22 -15.62
CA ARG A 193 0.98 -21.93 -17.03
C ARG A 193 2.11 -22.33 -17.96
N ALA A 194 3.35 -22.05 -17.59
CA ALA A 194 4.51 -22.47 -18.36
C ALA A 194 4.59 -24.00 -18.50
N LEU A 195 4.11 -24.73 -17.48
CA LEU A 195 4.04 -26.19 -17.46
C LEU A 195 2.73 -26.76 -18.04
N GLY A 196 1.77 -25.92 -18.44
CA GLY A 196 0.48 -26.37 -19.00
C GLY A 196 -0.45 -27.08 -18.01
N VAL A 197 -0.28 -26.85 -16.71
CA VAL A 197 -1.05 -27.51 -15.63
C VAL A 197 -2.39 -26.80 -15.35
N VAL A 198 -2.55 -25.55 -15.81
CA VAL A 198 -3.73 -24.69 -15.60
C VAL A 198 -4.01 -23.89 -16.87
#